data_AF-A0A9D9DRA6-F1
#
_entry.id   AF-A0A9D9DRA6-F1
#
_cell.length_a   1.000
_cell.length_b   1.000
_cell.length_c   1.000
_cell.angle_alpha   90.00
_cell.angle_beta   90.00
_cell.angle_gamma   90.00
#
_symmetry.space_group_name_H-M   'P 1'
#
loop_
_entity.id
_entity.type
_entity.pdbx_description
1 polymer ?
#
loop_
_entity_poly.entity_id
_entity_poly.type
_entity_poly.pdbx_seq_one_letter_code
_entity_poly.pdbx_strand_id
1 'polypeptide(L)'
;MDSTAQAETFPGSYLEIDLKGAYVLPGIIDDQVHFRQPGLTHKGDIASESLAALKGGVTSFMDMPNTKPQTLTQELLAQKYRMGAEDSRINYSFYMGCSEDNLEEVLKTDPRDVCGIKVFLGSSTGNMLVQNPAYLEALFANAPTIVAAHCEEESVIRQNTADFKARYGEEAPFSIHPLVRSAEACYQSSSKAAALARKHGAKLHILHLSTAKELELLGDDGISGEICVHYLWFSDQDYGKYGWRMKCNPAIKTAEDREALRRAVKSGQLVVATDHAPHTYEEKQKPYFECPSGSPWVGHSLPMMLELVHQGVFSLTEVVEAMCHRPARLFQIAGRGFLRPGYAADLAVVDPGQAWQVDKSNIDYKCGWSALEGQVLHGKVLSTFVNGHLVYDKGEVLMPDYRGERLLFDR
;
A
#
# COMPACT_ATOMS: atom_id res chain seq x y z
N MET A 1 36.55 -6.84 20.51
CA MET A 1 36.72 -7.58 21.78
C MET A 1 36.44 -6.59 22.90
N ASP A 2 35.93 -7.11 24.02
CA ASP A 2 35.16 -6.46 25.10
C ASP A 2 33.73 -6.04 24.74
N SER A 3 32.68 -6.43 25.45
CA SER A 3 32.61 -7.07 26.76
C SER A 3 31.41 -8.01 26.84
N THR A 4 31.56 -9.02 27.70
CA THR A 4 30.55 -9.95 28.20
C THR A 4 29.23 -9.26 28.50
N ALA A 5 28.28 -9.30 27.57
CA ALA A 5 26.88 -9.29 27.96
C ALA A 5 26.68 -10.57 28.77
N GLN A 6 26.41 -10.44 30.08
CA GLN A 6 25.93 -11.58 30.86
C GLN A 6 24.76 -12.16 30.08
N ALA A 7 24.81 -13.47 29.78
CA ALA A 7 23.69 -14.14 29.14
C ALA A 7 22.47 -13.91 30.04
N GLU A 8 21.54 -13.07 29.58
CA GLU A 8 20.27 -12.90 30.25
C GLU A 8 19.61 -14.28 30.26
N THR A 9 19.51 -14.88 31.44
CA THR A 9 18.84 -16.17 31.59
C THR A 9 17.35 -15.92 31.46
N PHE A 10 16.79 -16.16 30.27
CA PHE A 10 15.34 -16.16 30.08
C PHE A 10 14.75 -17.39 30.78
N PRO A 11 13.86 -17.23 31.77
CA PRO A 11 13.27 -18.36 32.45
C PRO A 11 12.33 -19.13 31.50
N GLY A 12 12.45 -20.46 31.47
CA GLY A 12 11.59 -21.35 30.69
C GLY A 12 12.26 -21.98 29.47
N SER A 13 11.48 -22.72 28.67
CA SER A 13 11.92 -23.25 27.38
C SER A 13 11.86 -22.13 26.33
N TYR A 14 12.96 -21.90 25.62
CA TYR A 14 13.03 -20.92 24.53
C TYR A 14 13.61 -21.57 23.26
N LEU A 15 13.23 -21.03 22.11
CA LEU A 15 13.88 -21.32 20.83
C LEU A 15 14.92 -20.23 20.59
N GLU A 16 16.20 -20.62 20.53
CA GLU A 16 17.29 -19.72 20.17
C GLU A 16 17.44 -19.70 18.63
N ILE A 17 17.47 -18.50 18.05
CA ILE A 17 17.61 -18.30 16.61
C ILE A 17 18.82 -17.40 16.38
N ASP A 18 19.86 -17.95 15.75
CA ASP A 18 21.05 -17.18 15.37
C ASP A 18 20.77 -16.33 14.13
N LEU A 19 20.79 -15.01 14.32
CA LEU A 19 20.57 -14.00 13.29
C LEU A 19 21.85 -13.20 12.97
N LYS A 20 23.03 -13.76 13.27
CA LYS A 20 24.30 -13.10 13.01
C LYS A 20 24.44 -12.66 11.55
N GLY A 21 24.67 -11.37 11.35
CA GLY A 21 24.83 -10.75 10.02
C GLY A 21 23.51 -10.33 9.36
N ALA A 22 22.36 -10.69 9.93
CA ALA A 22 21.06 -10.20 9.49
C ALA A 22 20.67 -8.92 10.24
N TYR A 23 19.73 -8.17 9.66
CA TYR A 23 19.04 -7.08 10.35
C TYR A 23 17.66 -7.55 10.81
N VAL A 24 17.28 -7.15 12.02
CA VAL A 24 15.94 -7.34 12.57
C VAL A 24 15.22 -6.00 12.53
N LEU A 25 14.16 -5.93 11.75
CA LEU A 25 13.33 -4.74 11.56
C LEU A 25 11.96 -4.97 12.23
N PRO A 26 11.25 -3.91 12.66
CA PRO A 26 9.81 -4.04 12.84
C PRO A 26 9.19 -4.55 11.53
N GLY A 27 8.18 -5.39 11.64
CA GLY A 27 7.43 -5.85 10.48
C GLY A 27 6.82 -4.68 9.71
N ILE A 28 6.79 -4.78 8.38
CA ILE A 28 6.29 -3.73 7.51
C ILE A 28 4.77 -3.60 7.64
N ILE A 29 4.29 -2.36 7.65
CA ILE A 29 2.86 -2.02 7.69
C ILE A 29 2.50 -1.36 6.36
N ASP A 30 1.67 -2.05 5.56
CA ASP A 30 1.21 -1.58 4.26
C ASP A 30 -0.21 -1.01 4.36
N ASP A 31 -0.37 0.31 4.32
CA ASP A 31 -1.65 0.96 4.54
C ASP A 31 -2.55 1.03 3.29
N GLN A 32 -2.11 0.47 2.16
CA GLN A 32 -2.92 0.37 0.95
C GLN A 32 -2.66 -0.91 0.15
N VAL A 33 -3.60 -1.86 0.23
CA VAL A 33 -3.66 -3.03 -0.64
C VAL A 33 -5.06 -3.27 -1.19
N HIS A 34 -5.14 -4.09 -2.24
CA HIS A 34 -6.37 -4.58 -2.87
C HIS A 34 -6.30 -6.10 -3.06
N PHE A 35 -6.64 -6.88 -2.04
CA PHE A 35 -6.59 -8.34 -2.04
C PHE A 35 -7.76 -9.00 -2.78
N ARG A 36 -8.70 -8.21 -3.33
CA ARG A 36 -9.72 -8.66 -4.29
C ARG A 36 -10.78 -9.65 -3.73
N GLN A 37 -10.86 -9.81 -2.41
CA GLN A 37 -11.86 -10.64 -1.75
C GLN A 37 -12.83 -9.77 -0.92
N PRO A 38 -14.16 -9.93 -1.10
CA PRO A 38 -14.86 -10.92 -1.91
C PRO A 38 -15.01 -10.59 -3.41
N GLY A 39 -15.36 -11.63 -4.17
CA GLY A 39 -15.95 -11.54 -5.53
C GLY A 39 -15.02 -11.27 -6.70
N LEU A 40 -13.74 -10.97 -6.47
CA LEU A 40 -12.72 -10.81 -7.51
C LEU A 40 -11.55 -11.79 -7.30
N THR A 41 -11.82 -12.92 -6.64
CA THR A 41 -10.81 -13.87 -6.12
C THR A 41 -9.99 -14.59 -7.20
N HIS A 42 -10.36 -14.49 -8.47
CA HIS A 42 -9.55 -14.98 -9.59
C HIS A 42 -8.29 -14.12 -9.83
N LYS A 43 -8.24 -12.89 -9.29
CA LYS A 43 -7.10 -11.97 -9.41
C LYS A 43 -6.10 -12.11 -8.26
N GLY A 44 -6.62 -12.38 -7.06
CA GLY A 44 -5.94 -12.42 -5.76
C GLY A 44 -6.99 -12.67 -4.67
N ASP A 45 -6.59 -13.13 -3.50
CA ASP A 45 -7.47 -13.25 -2.33
C ASP A 45 -6.68 -12.98 -1.03
N ILE A 46 -7.36 -12.87 0.10
CA ILE A 46 -6.70 -12.54 1.38
C ILE A 46 -5.63 -13.59 1.72
N ALA A 47 -5.91 -14.87 1.47
CA ALA A 47 -4.97 -15.95 1.78
C ALA A 47 -3.71 -15.88 0.91
N SER A 48 -3.86 -15.72 -0.42
CA SER A 48 -2.73 -15.68 -1.35
C SER A 48 -1.88 -14.43 -1.17
N GLU A 49 -2.52 -13.26 -1.09
CA GLU A 49 -1.78 -12.00 -1.09
C GLU A 49 -1.20 -11.68 0.30
N SER A 50 -1.84 -12.10 1.40
CA SER A 50 -1.23 -12.02 2.75
C SER A 50 -0.04 -12.98 2.91
N LEU A 51 -0.05 -14.13 2.22
CA LEU A 51 1.11 -15.02 2.17
C LEU A 51 2.28 -14.40 1.40
N ALA A 52 1.99 -13.79 0.24
CA ALA A 52 3.02 -13.07 -0.52
C ALA A 52 3.60 -11.90 0.31
N ALA A 53 2.74 -11.18 1.02
CA ALA A 53 3.13 -10.11 1.94
C ALA A 53 4.04 -10.62 3.08
N LEU A 54 3.65 -11.73 3.74
CA LEU A 54 4.43 -12.38 4.80
C LEU A 54 5.85 -12.70 4.34
N LYS A 55 6.00 -13.32 3.17
CA LYS A 55 7.30 -13.67 2.60
C LYS A 55 8.15 -12.45 2.24
N GLY A 56 7.49 -11.32 1.96
CA GLY A 56 8.11 -10.01 1.73
C GLY A 56 8.43 -9.22 3.00
N GLY A 57 8.21 -9.76 4.20
CA GLY A 57 8.48 -9.06 5.47
C GLY A 57 7.37 -8.11 5.91
N VAL A 58 6.21 -8.14 5.26
CA VAL A 58 5.01 -7.41 5.64
C VAL A 58 4.25 -8.21 6.69
N THR A 59 3.90 -7.56 7.80
CA THR A 59 3.22 -8.19 8.94
C THR A 59 1.85 -7.57 9.22
N SER A 60 1.52 -6.45 8.57
CA SER A 60 0.23 -5.78 8.69
C SER A 60 -0.18 -5.16 7.36
N PHE A 61 -1.46 -5.24 7.01
CA PHE A 61 -2.00 -4.52 5.86
C PHE A 61 -3.33 -3.83 6.14
N MET A 62 -3.69 -2.85 5.29
CA MET A 62 -5.01 -2.22 5.27
C MET A 62 -5.62 -2.32 3.88
N ASP A 63 -6.69 -3.12 3.74
CA ASP A 63 -7.27 -3.44 2.45
C ASP A 63 -8.46 -2.54 2.08
N MET A 64 -8.50 -2.16 0.80
CA MET A 64 -9.41 -1.16 0.25
C MET A 64 -10.82 -1.72 -0.05
N PRO A 65 -11.87 -0.89 -0.06
CA PRO A 65 -13.27 -1.35 -0.06
C PRO A 65 -13.84 -1.68 -1.45
N ASN A 66 -13.07 -1.54 -2.52
CA ASN A 66 -13.49 -1.74 -3.92
C ASN A 66 -13.52 -3.22 -4.35
N THR A 67 -14.09 -4.07 -3.50
CA THR A 67 -14.35 -5.49 -3.76
C THR A 67 -15.74 -5.70 -4.39
N LYS A 68 -16.19 -6.96 -4.54
CA LYS A 68 -17.54 -7.29 -5.01
C LYS A 68 -18.24 -8.27 -4.04
N PRO A 69 -19.24 -7.83 -3.25
CA PRO A 69 -19.72 -6.45 -3.11
C PRO A 69 -18.64 -5.50 -2.55
N GLN A 70 -18.84 -4.21 -2.80
CA GLN A 70 -18.01 -3.13 -2.26
C GLN A 70 -18.30 -2.98 -0.76
N THR A 71 -17.29 -2.68 0.06
CA THR A 71 -17.42 -2.57 1.52
C THR A 71 -18.04 -1.22 1.93
N LEU A 72 -19.34 -1.06 1.68
CA LEU A 72 -20.09 0.20 1.82
C LEU A 72 -21.07 0.25 3.00
N THR A 73 -21.18 -0.83 3.77
CA THR A 73 -22.02 -0.90 4.99
C THR A 73 -21.24 -1.53 6.14
N GLN A 74 -21.66 -1.26 7.38
CA GLN A 74 -21.06 -1.88 8.56
C GLN A 74 -21.17 -3.42 8.53
N GLU A 75 -22.25 -3.95 7.95
CA GLU A 75 -22.43 -5.40 7.77
C GLU A 75 -21.39 -5.99 6.81
N LEU A 76 -21.19 -5.36 5.64
CA LEU A 76 -20.20 -5.80 4.65
C LEU A 76 -18.77 -5.67 5.19
N LEU A 77 -18.51 -4.63 5.99
CA LEU A 77 -17.23 -4.46 6.69
C LEU A 77 -17.00 -5.58 7.71
N ALA A 78 -18.01 -5.90 8.53
CA ALA A 78 -17.94 -7.01 9.49
C ALA A 78 -17.77 -8.37 8.79
N GLN A 79 -18.40 -8.60 7.63
CA GLN A 79 -18.18 -9.78 6.80
C GLN A 79 -16.71 -9.89 6.36
N LYS A 80 -16.11 -8.77 5.93
CA LYS A 80 -14.71 -8.74 5.51
C LYS A 80 -13.74 -9.00 6.66
N TYR A 81 -14.03 -8.49 7.86
CA TYR A 81 -13.27 -8.82 9.07
C TYR A 81 -13.32 -10.31 9.42
N ARG A 82 -14.46 -11.00 9.19
CA ARG A 82 -14.55 -12.46 9.35
C ARG A 82 -13.66 -13.20 8.34
N MET A 83 -13.70 -12.80 7.07
CA MET A 83 -12.79 -13.35 6.04
C MET A 83 -11.32 -13.14 6.42
N GLY A 84 -10.96 -11.95 6.92
CA GLY A 84 -9.63 -11.68 7.43
C GLY A 84 -9.21 -12.66 8.54
N ALA A 85 -10.09 -12.93 9.49
CA ALA A 85 -9.83 -13.87 10.59
C ALA A 85 -9.66 -15.32 10.11
N GLU A 86 -10.38 -15.70 9.07
CA GLU A 86 -10.39 -17.05 8.50
C GLU A 86 -9.24 -17.29 7.52
N ASP A 87 -8.74 -16.27 6.83
CA ASP A 87 -7.84 -16.43 5.68
C ASP A 87 -6.47 -15.74 5.83
N SER A 88 -6.36 -14.65 6.60
CA SER A 88 -5.16 -13.81 6.60
C SER A 88 -4.00 -14.42 7.38
N ARG A 89 -2.80 -14.45 6.78
CA ARG A 89 -1.54 -14.89 7.42
C ARG A 89 -0.87 -13.84 8.28
N ILE A 90 -1.26 -12.58 8.09
CA ILE A 90 -0.68 -11.43 8.78
C ILE A 90 -1.78 -10.53 9.34
N ASN A 91 -1.43 -9.52 10.13
CA ASN A 91 -2.41 -8.64 10.75
C ASN A 91 -3.14 -7.77 9.72
N TYR A 92 -4.38 -7.38 9.99
CA TYR A 92 -5.23 -6.75 8.98
C TYR A 92 -6.18 -5.69 9.54
N SER A 93 -6.46 -4.69 8.71
CA SER A 93 -7.62 -3.81 8.82
C SER A 93 -8.26 -3.61 7.46
N PHE A 94 -9.48 -3.11 7.44
CA PHE A 94 -10.23 -2.84 6.22
C PHE A 94 -10.80 -1.43 6.28
N TYR A 95 -10.66 -0.67 5.19
CA TYR A 95 -11.27 0.66 5.10
C TYR A 95 -12.79 0.56 4.95
N MET A 96 -13.50 1.50 5.56
CA MET A 96 -14.92 1.74 5.26
C MET A 96 -15.02 2.55 3.96
N GLY A 97 -15.72 2.05 2.95
CA GLY A 97 -15.87 2.75 1.67
C GLY A 97 -16.96 3.80 1.65
N CYS A 98 -16.79 4.81 0.81
CA CYS A 98 -17.81 5.81 0.48
C CYS A 98 -18.45 5.55 -0.89
N SER A 99 -19.76 5.79 -0.99
CA SER A 99 -20.55 6.00 -2.20
C SER A 99 -21.45 7.22 -2.00
N GLU A 100 -22.13 7.70 -3.04
CA GLU A 100 -22.92 8.95 -2.96
C GLU A 100 -24.12 8.89 -1.99
N ASP A 101 -24.47 7.70 -1.50
CA ASP A 101 -25.71 7.40 -0.77
C ASP A 101 -25.49 6.69 0.58
N ASN A 102 -24.26 6.44 1.01
CA ASN A 102 -23.98 5.63 2.22
C ASN A 102 -23.42 6.42 3.42
N LEU A 103 -23.57 7.75 3.46
CA LEU A 103 -22.96 8.58 4.51
C LEU A 103 -23.34 8.12 5.92
N GLU A 104 -24.60 7.74 6.14
CA GLU A 104 -25.07 7.24 7.43
C GLU A 104 -24.33 5.98 7.89
N GLU A 105 -23.96 5.08 6.97
CA GLU A 105 -23.14 3.91 7.28
C GLU A 105 -21.70 4.30 7.61
N VAL A 106 -21.15 5.25 6.86
CA VAL A 106 -19.78 5.76 7.08
C VAL A 106 -19.65 6.37 8.48
N LEU A 107 -20.63 7.19 8.90
CA LEU A 107 -20.60 7.86 10.21
C LEU A 107 -20.78 6.93 11.42
N LYS A 108 -21.23 5.68 11.21
CA LYS A 108 -21.31 4.65 12.27
C LYS A 108 -19.96 4.00 12.60
N THR A 109 -18.92 4.29 11.82
CA THR A 109 -17.61 3.64 11.93
C THR A 109 -16.95 3.95 13.28
N ASP A 110 -16.68 2.92 14.10
CA ASP A 110 -15.88 3.07 15.32
C ASP A 110 -14.40 3.26 14.93
N PRO A 111 -13.80 4.42 15.24
CA PRO A 111 -12.43 4.68 14.88
C PRO A 111 -11.45 3.70 15.56
N ARG A 112 -11.73 3.11 16.71
CA ARG A 112 -10.78 2.18 17.36
C ARG A 112 -10.61 0.85 16.62
N ASP A 113 -11.49 0.60 15.66
CA ASP A 113 -11.77 -0.71 15.09
C ASP A 113 -11.46 -0.78 13.57
N VAL A 114 -11.40 0.37 12.89
CA VAL A 114 -11.37 0.45 11.41
C VAL A 114 -10.31 1.45 10.99
N CYS A 115 -9.30 1.09 10.18
CA CYS A 115 -8.16 1.96 9.88
C CYS A 115 -8.52 3.38 9.42
N GLY A 116 -9.53 3.51 8.56
CA GLY A 116 -10.01 4.79 8.07
C GLY A 116 -11.21 4.66 7.14
N ILE A 117 -11.59 5.79 6.56
CA ILE A 117 -12.63 5.88 5.54
C ILE A 117 -11.97 6.11 4.19
N LYS A 118 -12.31 5.33 3.16
CA LYS A 118 -11.77 5.47 1.80
C LYS A 118 -12.78 6.11 0.87
N VAL A 119 -12.40 7.23 0.26
CA VAL A 119 -13.16 7.92 -0.79
C VAL A 119 -12.39 7.93 -2.12
N PHE A 120 -13.10 7.74 -3.23
CA PHE A 120 -12.55 7.87 -4.58
C PHE A 120 -13.09 9.14 -5.23
N LEU A 121 -12.22 10.12 -5.45
CA LEU A 121 -12.55 11.40 -6.09
C LEU A 121 -12.27 11.42 -7.60
N GLY A 122 -11.79 10.29 -8.14
CA GLY A 122 -11.54 10.03 -9.56
C GLY A 122 -11.96 8.62 -9.93
N SER A 123 -12.34 8.39 -11.20
CA SER A 123 -12.83 7.08 -11.62
C SER A 123 -11.69 6.07 -11.63
N SER A 124 -11.86 5.04 -10.79
CA SER A 124 -11.09 3.80 -10.87
C SER A 124 -11.99 2.56 -10.71
N THR A 125 -13.14 2.63 -10.02
CA THR A 125 -14.02 1.46 -9.76
C THR A 125 -15.51 1.78 -9.56
N GLY A 126 -16.32 1.67 -10.62
CA GLY A 126 -17.80 1.57 -10.52
C GLY A 126 -18.49 2.67 -9.69
N ASN A 127 -19.48 2.29 -8.87
CA ASN A 127 -20.35 3.19 -8.08
C ASN A 127 -19.67 3.87 -6.86
N MET A 128 -18.35 3.77 -6.71
CA MET A 128 -17.61 4.37 -5.59
C MET A 128 -17.01 5.74 -5.90
N LEU A 129 -17.15 6.21 -7.13
CA LEU A 129 -16.82 7.59 -7.47
C LEU A 129 -17.79 8.53 -6.74
N VAL A 130 -17.26 9.41 -5.89
CA VAL A 130 -18.05 10.41 -5.16
C VAL A 130 -17.76 11.79 -5.73
N GLN A 131 -18.75 12.38 -6.40
CA GLN A 131 -18.62 13.73 -6.98
C GLN A 131 -19.60 14.74 -6.38
N ASN A 132 -20.64 14.28 -5.70
CA ASN A 132 -21.62 15.14 -5.05
C ASN A 132 -20.95 16.08 -4.02
N PRO A 133 -20.92 17.41 -4.26
CA PRO A 133 -20.27 18.35 -3.35
C PRO A 133 -20.90 18.40 -1.96
N ALA A 134 -22.23 18.21 -1.85
CA ALA A 134 -22.91 18.20 -0.56
C ALA A 134 -22.55 16.96 0.27
N TYR A 135 -22.39 15.81 -0.38
CA TYR A 135 -21.88 14.60 0.28
C TYR A 135 -20.45 14.82 0.77
N LEU A 136 -19.56 15.32 -0.08
CA LEU A 136 -18.16 15.55 0.30
C LEU A 136 -18.03 16.57 1.44
N GLU A 137 -18.79 17.66 1.39
CA GLU A 137 -18.87 18.64 2.47
C GLU A 137 -19.30 17.97 3.79
N ALA A 138 -20.36 17.15 3.76
CA ALA A 138 -20.86 16.45 4.95
C ALA A 138 -19.89 15.37 5.46
N LEU A 139 -19.23 14.65 4.56
CA LEU A 139 -18.21 13.65 4.90
C LEU A 139 -17.04 14.32 5.64
N PHE A 140 -16.44 15.35 5.05
CA PHE A 140 -15.29 16.02 5.66
C PHE A 140 -15.67 16.77 6.95
N ALA A 141 -16.91 17.25 7.08
CA ALA A 141 -17.39 17.87 8.32
C ALA A 141 -17.59 16.89 9.48
N ASN A 142 -17.88 15.61 9.21
CA ASN A 142 -18.37 14.67 10.23
C ASN A 142 -17.57 13.36 10.32
N ALA A 143 -16.55 13.15 9.49
CA ALA A 143 -15.80 11.90 9.48
C ALA A 143 -15.23 11.57 10.88
N PRO A 144 -15.57 10.40 11.47
CA PRO A 144 -15.11 10.02 12.81
C PRO A 144 -13.61 9.68 12.86
N THR A 145 -12.96 9.56 11.70
CA THR A 145 -11.58 9.12 11.56
C THR A 145 -10.95 9.68 10.28
N ILE A 146 -9.71 9.30 10.00
CA ILE A 146 -8.97 9.70 8.80
C ILE A 146 -9.75 9.35 7.53
N VAL A 147 -9.84 10.32 6.62
CA VAL A 147 -10.37 10.15 5.27
C VAL A 147 -9.19 9.93 4.33
N ALA A 148 -9.02 8.71 3.84
CA ALA A 148 -8.05 8.34 2.83
C ALA A 148 -8.64 8.57 1.43
N ALA A 149 -7.98 9.36 0.59
CA ALA A 149 -8.54 9.80 -0.68
C ALA A 149 -7.67 9.37 -1.87
N HIS A 150 -8.31 8.75 -2.87
CA HIS A 150 -7.75 8.67 -4.22
C HIS A 150 -8.13 9.94 -4.99
N CYS A 151 -7.13 10.71 -5.40
CA CYS A 151 -7.32 12.05 -5.95
C CYS A 151 -6.88 12.13 -7.41
N GLU A 152 -7.83 12.02 -8.35
CA GLU A 152 -7.61 12.37 -9.76
C GLU A 152 -8.86 13.02 -10.36
N GLU A 153 -8.71 14.15 -11.04
CA GLU A 153 -9.85 14.90 -11.60
C GLU A 153 -10.42 14.20 -12.84
N GLU A 154 -11.59 13.58 -12.64
CA GLU A 154 -12.26 12.78 -13.67
C GLU A 154 -12.58 13.58 -14.94
N SER A 155 -12.94 14.86 -14.81
CA SER A 155 -13.26 15.71 -15.97
C SER A 155 -12.05 15.90 -16.90
N VAL A 156 -10.87 16.16 -16.33
CA VAL A 156 -9.60 16.27 -17.05
C VAL A 156 -9.23 14.93 -17.68
N ILE A 157 -9.35 13.82 -16.94
CA ILE A 157 -9.04 12.49 -17.46
C ILE A 157 -9.94 12.12 -18.64
N ARG A 158 -11.25 12.40 -18.56
CA ARG A 158 -12.19 12.12 -19.65
C ARG A 158 -11.86 12.90 -20.90
N GLN A 159 -11.53 14.18 -20.75
CA GLN A 159 -11.11 15.03 -21.86
C GLN A 159 -9.84 14.47 -22.52
N ASN A 160 -8.78 14.23 -21.74
CA ASN A 160 -7.54 13.68 -22.27
C ASN A 160 -7.77 12.31 -22.92
N THR A 161 -8.57 11.44 -22.30
CA THR A 161 -8.92 10.12 -22.84
C THR A 161 -9.56 10.24 -24.22
N ALA A 162 -10.51 11.17 -24.40
CA ALA A 162 -11.16 11.39 -25.69
C ALA A 162 -10.16 11.88 -26.75
N ASP A 163 -9.30 12.83 -26.40
CA ASP A 163 -8.29 13.39 -27.30
C ASP A 163 -7.28 12.32 -27.76
N PHE A 164 -6.74 11.55 -26.81
CA PHE A 164 -5.79 10.48 -27.10
C PHE A 164 -6.46 9.32 -27.85
N LYS A 165 -7.72 8.99 -27.56
CA LYS A 165 -8.45 7.95 -28.30
C LYS A 165 -8.72 8.38 -29.74
N ALA A 166 -9.05 9.65 -29.99
CA ALA A 166 -9.21 10.18 -31.34
C ALA A 166 -7.89 10.17 -32.13
N ARG A 167 -6.76 10.39 -31.46
CA ARG A 167 -5.43 10.43 -32.09
C ARG A 167 -4.84 9.05 -32.38
N TYR A 168 -5.01 8.09 -31.48
CA TYR A 168 -4.31 6.80 -31.54
C TYR A 168 -5.23 5.59 -31.77
N GLY A 169 -6.53 5.71 -31.51
CA GLY A 169 -7.45 4.57 -31.58
C GLY A 169 -6.98 3.39 -30.72
N GLU A 170 -7.05 2.19 -31.27
CA GLU A 170 -6.62 0.94 -30.61
C GLU A 170 -5.09 0.78 -30.51
N GLU A 171 -4.32 1.59 -31.25
CA GLU A 171 -2.84 1.54 -31.26
C GLU A 171 -2.21 2.47 -30.21
N ALA A 172 -3.02 2.96 -29.26
CA ALA A 172 -2.57 3.81 -28.16
C ALA A 172 -1.42 3.15 -27.36
N PRO A 173 -0.21 3.77 -27.32
CA PRO A 173 0.89 3.21 -26.56
C PRO A 173 0.73 3.52 -25.07
N PHE A 174 1.24 2.65 -24.20
CA PHE A 174 1.17 2.84 -22.74
C PHE A 174 1.88 4.12 -22.24
N SER A 175 2.82 4.68 -23.02
CA SER A 175 3.50 5.94 -22.70
C SER A 175 2.58 7.16 -22.68
N ILE A 176 1.34 7.07 -23.20
CA ILE A 176 0.36 8.15 -23.05
C ILE A 176 -0.32 8.14 -21.68
N HIS A 177 -0.15 7.09 -20.87
CA HIS A 177 -0.84 6.97 -19.59
C HIS A 177 -0.65 8.18 -18.65
N PRO A 178 0.59 8.69 -18.43
CA PRO A 178 0.79 9.88 -17.62
C PRO A 178 0.32 11.19 -18.28
N LEU A 179 0.00 11.17 -19.58
CA LEU A 179 -0.60 12.30 -20.28
C LEU A 179 -2.12 12.29 -20.15
N VAL A 180 -2.73 11.09 -20.20
CA VAL A 180 -4.16 10.90 -19.97
C VAL A 180 -4.50 11.19 -18.50
N ARG A 181 -3.77 10.56 -17.59
CA ARG A 181 -3.88 10.75 -16.13
C ARG A 181 -2.80 11.71 -15.65
N SER A 182 -2.98 12.98 -16.03
CA SER A 182 -1.96 14.01 -15.93
C SER A 182 -1.66 14.46 -14.50
N ALA A 183 -0.49 15.08 -14.30
CA ALA A 183 -0.16 15.75 -13.04
C ALA A 183 -1.20 16.82 -12.64
N GLU A 184 -1.79 17.49 -13.62
CA GLU A 184 -2.86 18.46 -13.37
C GLU A 184 -4.13 17.79 -12.85
N ALA A 185 -4.50 16.61 -13.38
CA ALA A 185 -5.65 15.87 -12.88
C ALA A 185 -5.46 15.47 -11.40
N CYS A 186 -4.27 14.98 -11.04
CA CYS A 186 -3.95 14.64 -9.65
C CYS A 186 -4.02 15.89 -8.76
N TYR A 187 -3.26 16.95 -9.11
CA TYR A 187 -3.18 18.16 -8.30
C TYR A 187 -4.53 18.86 -8.10
N GLN A 188 -5.38 18.96 -9.14
CA GLN A 188 -6.70 19.58 -9.00
C GLN A 188 -7.59 18.84 -8.00
N SER A 189 -7.62 17.51 -8.07
CA SER A 189 -8.43 16.70 -7.15
C SER A 189 -7.87 16.74 -5.72
N SER A 190 -6.55 16.59 -5.58
CA SER A 190 -5.84 16.67 -4.29
C SER A 190 -6.05 18.03 -3.61
N SER A 191 -6.02 19.12 -4.38
CA SER A 191 -6.26 20.48 -3.86
C SER A 191 -7.69 20.68 -3.36
N LYS A 192 -8.70 20.11 -4.04
CA LYS A 192 -10.10 20.16 -3.61
C LYS A 192 -10.30 19.40 -2.29
N ALA A 193 -9.74 18.19 -2.19
CA ALA A 193 -9.79 17.40 -0.96
C ALA A 193 -9.10 18.12 0.21
N ALA A 194 -7.89 18.66 -0.04
CA ALA A 194 -7.14 19.43 0.95
C ALA A 194 -7.90 20.68 1.42
N ALA A 195 -8.58 21.39 0.52
CA ALA A 195 -9.40 22.55 0.87
C ALA A 195 -10.58 22.17 1.77
N LEU A 196 -11.27 21.06 1.48
CA LEU A 196 -12.35 20.54 2.33
C LEU A 196 -11.84 20.11 3.71
N ALA A 197 -10.71 19.40 3.75
CA ALA A 197 -10.08 18.99 5.00
C ALA A 197 -9.74 20.18 5.89
N ARG A 198 -9.06 21.20 5.34
CA ARG A 198 -8.72 22.44 6.05
C ARG A 198 -9.95 23.20 6.53
N LYS A 199 -10.99 23.28 5.69
CA LYS A 199 -12.23 23.99 6.02
C LYS A 199 -12.93 23.39 7.24
N HIS A 200 -12.90 22.07 7.38
CA HIS A 200 -13.61 21.34 8.44
C HIS A 200 -12.72 20.82 9.56
N GLY A 201 -11.40 21.02 9.47
CA GLY A 201 -10.43 20.43 10.42
C GLY A 201 -10.37 18.90 10.34
N ALA A 202 -10.70 18.30 9.20
CA ALA A 202 -10.70 16.86 9.01
C ALA A 202 -9.28 16.32 8.83
N LYS A 203 -9.03 15.09 9.28
CA LYS A 203 -7.79 14.36 8.98
C LYS A 203 -7.89 13.76 7.58
N LEU A 204 -7.10 14.27 6.64
CA LEU A 204 -7.03 13.78 5.26
C LEU A 204 -5.72 13.04 5.06
N HIS A 205 -5.81 11.87 4.45
CA HIS A 205 -4.66 11.13 3.93
C HIS A 205 -4.75 11.04 2.41
N ILE A 206 -3.87 11.74 1.70
CA ILE A 206 -3.81 11.67 0.24
C ILE A 206 -2.98 10.45 -0.12
N LEU A 207 -3.64 9.46 -0.71
CA LEU A 207 -3.02 8.19 -1.06
C LEU A 207 -2.16 8.33 -2.31
N HIS A 208 -1.20 7.41 -2.46
CA HIS A 208 -0.40 7.17 -3.66
C HIS A 208 -0.06 8.43 -4.50
N LEU A 209 0.51 9.45 -3.85
CA LEU A 209 0.93 10.70 -4.50
C LEU A 209 1.86 10.38 -5.67
N SER A 210 1.70 11.05 -6.82
CA SER A 210 2.50 10.72 -8.01
C SER A 210 3.28 11.91 -8.57
N THR A 211 3.13 13.10 -7.98
CA THR A 211 3.74 14.33 -8.47
C THR A 211 4.44 15.11 -7.37
N ALA A 212 5.48 15.86 -7.74
CA ALA A 212 6.15 16.80 -6.85
C ALA A 212 5.21 17.91 -6.36
N LYS A 213 4.31 18.37 -7.25
CA LYS A 213 3.42 19.51 -6.98
C LYS A 213 2.41 19.23 -5.87
N GLU A 214 1.95 17.99 -5.74
CA GLU A 214 1.00 17.62 -4.68
C GLU A 214 1.63 17.62 -3.28
N LEU A 215 2.97 17.56 -3.16
CA LEU A 215 3.66 17.63 -1.87
C LEU A 215 3.45 18.97 -1.16
N GLU A 216 3.17 20.03 -1.91
CA GLU A 216 2.85 21.37 -1.37
C GLU A 216 1.55 21.39 -0.55
N LEU A 217 0.70 20.36 -0.70
CA LEU A 217 -0.57 20.25 0.01
C LEU A 217 -0.44 19.64 1.41
N LEU A 218 0.68 18.96 1.71
CA LEU A 218 0.90 18.26 2.98
C LEU A 218 1.35 19.23 4.08
N GLY A 219 1.01 18.91 5.33
CA GLY A 219 1.38 19.74 6.48
C GLY A 219 0.93 19.20 7.83
N ASP A 220 1.29 19.93 8.88
CA ASP A 220 0.87 19.62 10.27
C ASP A 220 -0.60 20.00 10.56
N ASP A 221 -1.35 20.44 9.53
CA ASP A 221 -2.75 20.84 9.57
C ASP A 221 -3.74 19.67 9.41
N GLY A 222 -3.25 18.43 9.55
CA GLY A 222 -4.06 17.22 9.45
C GLY A 222 -4.06 16.57 8.06
N ILE A 223 -3.22 17.04 7.13
CA ILE A 223 -3.08 16.47 5.79
C ILE A 223 -1.77 15.70 5.68
N SER A 224 -1.88 14.37 5.64
CA SER A 224 -0.76 13.45 5.41
C SER A 224 -0.76 12.89 3.99
N GLY A 225 0.38 12.34 3.57
CA GLY A 225 0.56 11.76 2.25
C GLY A 225 1.19 10.37 2.30
N GLU A 226 0.84 9.55 1.32
CA GLU A 226 1.39 8.22 1.07
C GLU A 226 1.96 8.15 -0.35
N ILE A 227 2.99 7.34 -0.52
CA ILE A 227 3.61 7.01 -1.80
C ILE A 227 3.76 5.51 -1.93
N CYS A 228 3.47 4.96 -3.11
CA CYS A 228 3.74 3.55 -3.36
C CYS A 228 5.16 3.30 -3.87
N VAL A 229 5.75 2.16 -3.51
CA VAL A 229 7.12 1.76 -3.91
C VAL A 229 7.39 1.84 -5.41
N HIS A 230 6.40 1.59 -6.27
CA HIS A 230 6.58 1.63 -7.72
C HIS A 230 6.81 3.04 -8.28
N TYR A 231 6.32 4.10 -7.61
CA TYR A 231 6.63 5.49 -7.96
C TYR A 231 8.02 5.92 -7.50
N LEU A 232 8.60 5.25 -6.50
CA LEU A 232 9.98 5.46 -6.07
C LEU A 232 10.98 4.70 -6.95
N TRP A 233 10.49 3.73 -7.72
CA TRP A 233 11.27 2.86 -8.59
C TRP A 233 11.30 3.35 -10.03
N PHE A 234 10.12 3.48 -10.64
CA PHE A 234 9.95 3.77 -12.06
C PHE A 234 9.75 5.27 -12.34
N SER A 235 9.92 5.62 -13.61
CA SER A 235 9.52 6.90 -14.21
C SER A 235 8.82 6.65 -15.55
N ASP A 236 8.27 7.70 -16.16
CA ASP A 236 7.62 7.65 -17.47
C ASP A 236 8.54 7.15 -18.60
N GLN A 237 9.85 7.28 -18.43
CA GLN A 237 10.87 6.72 -19.33
C GLN A 237 10.81 5.19 -19.41
N ASP A 238 10.23 4.52 -18.41
CA ASP A 238 10.17 3.07 -18.32
C ASP A 238 8.99 2.45 -19.09
N TYR A 239 8.00 3.25 -19.53
CA TYR A 239 6.82 2.72 -20.24
C TYR A 239 7.18 1.97 -21.53
N GLY A 240 8.25 2.38 -22.22
CA GLY A 240 8.71 1.68 -23.43
C GLY A 240 9.18 0.25 -23.15
N LYS A 241 9.74 0.00 -21.96
CA LYS A 241 10.26 -1.30 -21.55
C LYS A 241 9.19 -2.17 -20.87
N TYR A 242 8.42 -1.58 -19.96
CA TYR A 242 7.51 -2.34 -19.09
C TYR A 242 6.04 -2.31 -19.56
N GLY A 243 5.64 -1.28 -20.31
CA GLY A 243 4.30 -1.16 -20.90
C GLY A 243 3.17 -1.36 -19.88
N TRP A 244 2.29 -2.31 -20.15
CA TRP A 244 1.14 -2.63 -19.29
C TRP A 244 1.53 -3.05 -17.86
N ARG A 245 2.74 -3.59 -17.67
CA ARG A 245 3.20 -4.14 -16.37
C ARG A 245 3.33 -3.07 -15.29
N MET A 246 3.47 -1.80 -15.69
CA MET A 246 3.57 -0.66 -14.78
C MET A 246 2.34 0.27 -14.87
N LYS A 247 1.30 -0.10 -15.63
CA LYS A 247 0.07 0.71 -15.72
C LYS A 247 -0.70 0.66 -14.40
N CYS A 248 -0.73 1.78 -13.69
CA CYS A 248 -1.42 2.01 -12.41
C CYS A 248 -2.09 3.38 -12.39
N ASN A 249 -3.00 3.62 -11.45
CA ASN A 249 -3.66 4.91 -11.25
C ASN A 249 -3.37 5.40 -9.81
N PRO A 250 -2.79 6.59 -9.60
CA PRO A 250 -2.29 7.52 -10.61
C PRO A 250 -1.20 6.93 -11.52
N ALA A 251 -0.98 7.55 -12.68
CA ALA A 251 0.08 7.09 -13.58
C ALA A 251 1.47 7.41 -13.00
N ILE A 252 2.45 6.53 -13.22
CA ILE A 252 3.87 6.82 -12.96
C ILE A 252 4.30 8.00 -13.86
N LYS A 253 4.85 9.05 -13.24
CA LYS A 253 5.18 10.36 -13.85
C LYS A 253 6.67 10.51 -14.16
N THR A 254 7.15 11.75 -14.20
CA THR A 254 8.52 12.08 -14.61
C THR A 254 9.57 11.58 -13.62
N ALA A 255 10.82 11.51 -14.07
CA ALA A 255 11.95 11.22 -13.18
C ALA A 255 12.11 12.32 -12.11
N GLU A 256 11.80 13.57 -12.45
CA GLU A 256 11.83 14.70 -11.53
C GLU A 256 10.80 14.53 -10.40
N ASP A 257 9.59 14.07 -10.72
CA ASP A 257 8.57 13.70 -9.73
C ASP A 257 9.09 12.59 -8.82
N ARG A 258 9.65 11.51 -9.38
CA ARG A 258 10.25 10.41 -8.59
C ARG A 258 11.30 10.94 -7.61
N GLU A 259 12.22 11.78 -8.05
CA GLU A 259 13.26 12.31 -7.17
C GLU A 259 12.70 13.26 -6.10
N ALA A 260 11.63 14.02 -6.41
CA ALA A 260 10.93 14.83 -5.41
C ALA A 260 10.25 13.97 -4.34
N LEU A 261 9.57 12.90 -4.76
CA LEU A 261 8.90 11.95 -3.88
C LEU A 261 9.91 11.20 -3.01
N ARG A 262 11.06 10.79 -3.58
CA ARG A 262 12.18 10.23 -2.79
C ARG A 262 12.66 11.20 -1.72
N ARG A 263 12.83 12.49 -2.03
CA ARG A 263 13.21 13.51 -1.02
C ARG A 263 12.15 13.66 0.07
N ALA A 264 10.86 13.59 -0.28
CA ALA A 264 9.76 13.68 0.67
C ALA A 264 9.67 12.44 1.59
N VAL A 265 10.05 11.26 1.12
CA VAL A 265 10.23 10.08 1.99
C VAL A 265 11.37 10.31 2.98
N LYS A 266 12.54 10.78 2.51
CA LYS A 266 13.71 11.06 3.38
C LYS A 266 13.42 12.09 4.47
N SER A 267 12.69 13.14 4.13
CA SER A 267 12.32 14.20 5.08
C SER A 267 11.24 13.75 6.06
N GLY A 268 10.72 12.52 5.93
CA GLY A 268 9.64 12.01 6.75
C GLY A 268 8.33 12.75 6.50
N GLN A 269 8.03 13.14 5.26
CA GLN A 269 6.72 13.71 4.89
C GLN A 269 5.73 12.61 4.47
N LEU A 270 6.21 11.50 3.91
CA LEU A 270 5.40 10.44 3.32
C LEU A 270 5.53 9.11 4.06
N VAL A 271 4.42 8.37 4.16
CA VAL A 271 4.47 6.91 4.41
C VAL A 271 4.69 6.17 3.08
N VAL A 272 5.29 4.98 3.12
CA VAL A 272 5.51 4.15 1.93
C VAL A 272 4.62 2.91 1.98
N ALA A 273 3.79 2.75 0.95
CA ALA A 273 2.85 1.64 0.78
C ALA A 273 3.10 0.92 -0.55
N THR A 274 2.15 0.08 -0.99
CA THR A 274 2.30 -0.64 -2.25
C THR A 274 1.22 -0.39 -3.28
N ASP A 275 -0.01 -0.11 -2.84
CA ASP A 275 -1.20 -0.21 -3.71
C ASP A 275 -1.20 -1.54 -4.47
N HIS A 276 -0.85 -2.62 -3.77
CA HIS A 276 -0.83 -3.96 -4.36
C HIS A 276 -2.22 -4.28 -4.91
N ALA A 277 -2.31 -4.35 -6.24
CA ALA A 277 -3.57 -4.39 -6.96
C ALA A 277 -3.47 -5.42 -8.12
N PRO A 278 -3.51 -6.72 -7.80
CA PRO A 278 -3.27 -7.77 -8.79
C PRO A 278 -4.42 -7.83 -9.80
N HIS A 279 -4.06 -8.20 -11.01
CA HIS A 279 -4.93 -8.48 -12.15
C HIS A 279 -4.36 -9.70 -12.86
N THR A 280 -5.20 -10.49 -13.53
CA THR A 280 -4.66 -11.64 -14.25
C THR A 280 -3.79 -11.17 -15.42
N TYR A 281 -2.86 -12.02 -15.83
CA TYR A 281 -1.98 -11.72 -16.96
C TYR A 281 -2.79 -11.40 -18.23
N GLU A 282 -3.86 -12.16 -18.47
CA GLU A 282 -4.75 -12.02 -19.64
C GLU A 282 -5.48 -10.68 -19.65
N GLU A 283 -5.94 -10.21 -18.48
CA GLU A 283 -6.59 -8.90 -18.38
C GLU A 283 -5.62 -7.77 -18.72
N LYS A 284 -4.37 -7.90 -18.28
CA LYS A 284 -3.34 -6.89 -18.47
C LYS A 284 -2.78 -6.85 -19.90
N GLN A 285 -2.90 -7.93 -20.66
CA GLN A 285 -2.44 -8.00 -22.06
C GLN A 285 -3.37 -7.30 -23.07
N LYS A 286 -4.51 -6.77 -22.63
CA LYS A 286 -5.43 -6.04 -23.50
C LYS A 286 -4.83 -4.71 -24.01
N PRO A 287 -5.37 -4.13 -25.11
CA PRO A 287 -5.00 -2.79 -25.57
C PRO A 287 -5.12 -1.72 -24.48
N TYR A 288 -4.41 -0.59 -24.63
CA TYR A 288 -4.27 0.43 -23.57
C TYR A 288 -5.58 0.84 -22.89
N PHE A 289 -6.65 1.09 -23.66
CA PHE A 289 -7.94 1.53 -23.14
C PHE A 289 -8.75 0.41 -22.44
N GLU A 290 -8.41 -0.85 -22.67
CA GLU A 290 -9.05 -2.02 -22.05
C GLU A 290 -8.19 -2.67 -20.96
N CYS A 291 -6.88 -2.39 -20.94
CA CYS A 291 -5.96 -2.87 -19.92
C CYS A 291 -6.30 -2.24 -18.56
N PRO A 292 -6.62 -3.02 -17.52
CA PRO A 292 -6.89 -2.45 -16.21
C PRO A 292 -5.62 -1.88 -15.58
N SER A 293 -5.80 -0.83 -14.78
CA SER A 293 -4.72 -0.25 -13.97
C SER A 293 -4.59 -1.00 -12.64
N GLY A 294 -3.35 -1.18 -12.18
CA GLY A 294 -3.01 -1.95 -10.98
C GLY A 294 -1.95 -3.00 -11.30
N SER A 295 -1.08 -3.28 -10.34
CA SER A 295 0.02 -4.25 -10.45
C SER A 295 0.34 -4.85 -9.08
N PRO A 296 0.92 -6.05 -9.01
CA PRO A 296 1.23 -6.70 -7.74
C PRO A 296 2.63 -6.30 -7.21
N TRP A 297 2.68 -5.86 -5.95
CA TRP A 297 3.90 -5.34 -5.32
C TRP A 297 4.19 -5.83 -3.89
N VAL A 298 3.17 -6.23 -3.12
CA VAL A 298 3.26 -6.44 -1.66
C VAL A 298 4.45 -7.30 -1.19
N GLY A 299 4.76 -8.40 -1.87
CA GLY A 299 5.86 -9.30 -1.50
C GLY A 299 7.25 -8.77 -1.90
N HIS A 300 7.31 -7.76 -2.77
CA HIS A 300 8.54 -7.15 -3.24
C HIS A 300 8.78 -5.75 -2.65
N SER A 301 7.88 -5.23 -1.82
CA SER A 301 7.93 -3.85 -1.33
C SER A 301 9.19 -3.56 -0.52
N LEU A 302 9.46 -4.35 0.53
CA LEU A 302 10.69 -4.23 1.32
C LEU A 302 11.94 -4.56 0.49
N PRO A 303 12.00 -5.65 -0.31
CA PRO A 303 13.13 -5.88 -1.21
C PRO A 303 13.45 -4.72 -2.16
N MET A 304 12.44 -4.07 -2.75
CA MET A 304 12.64 -2.88 -3.58
C MET A 304 13.25 -1.74 -2.78
N MET A 305 12.77 -1.52 -1.56
CA MET A 305 13.29 -0.46 -0.69
C MET A 305 14.71 -0.77 -0.19
N LEU A 306 15.04 -2.03 0.08
CA LEU A 306 16.40 -2.47 0.43
C LEU A 306 17.36 -2.30 -0.76
N GLU A 307 16.91 -2.57 -1.98
CA GLU A 307 17.71 -2.31 -3.17
C GLU A 307 17.93 -0.80 -3.37
N LEU A 308 16.94 0.05 -3.06
CA LEU A 308 17.13 1.51 -3.03
C LEU A 308 18.08 1.95 -1.89
N VAL A 309 18.16 1.20 -0.78
CA VAL A 309 19.21 1.40 0.24
C VAL A 309 20.59 1.01 -0.31
N HIS A 310 20.69 -0.13 -0.97
CA HIS A 310 21.92 -0.60 -1.61
C HIS A 310 22.46 0.40 -2.64
N GLN A 311 21.57 1.03 -3.41
CA GLN A 311 21.88 2.08 -4.39
C GLN A 311 22.20 3.44 -3.75
N GLY A 312 22.15 3.58 -2.42
CA GLY A 312 22.39 4.83 -1.71
C GLY A 312 21.26 5.86 -1.86
N VAL A 313 20.09 5.44 -2.36
CA VAL A 313 18.91 6.31 -2.45
C VAL A 313 18.34 6.52 -1.06
N PHE A 314 18.23 5.50 -0.21
CA PHE A 314 17.77 5.64 1.18
C PHE A 314 18.79 5.06 2.17
N SER A 315 18.69 5.46 3.42
CA SER A 315 19.24 4.72 4.56
C SER A 315 18.22 3.70 5.06
N LEU A 316 18.69 2.63 5.72
CA LEU A 316 17.79 1.63 6.31
C LEU A 316 16.82 2.26 7.33
N THR A 317 17.28 3.24 8.10
CA THR A 317 16.45 3.95 9.08
C THR A 317 15.34 4.77 8.43
N GLU A 318 15.58 5.37 7.25
CA GLU A 318 14.52 6.05 6.50
C GLU A 318 13.46 5.05 5.98
N VAL A 319 13.87 3.84 5.57
CA VAL A 319 12.94 2.77 5.18
C VAL A 319 12.07 2.34 6.36
N VAL A 320 12.68 2.05 7.52
CA VAL A 320 11.95 1.66 8.74
C VAL A 320 11.01 2.78 9.22
N GLU A 321 11.46 4.03 9.15
CA GLU A 321 10.62 5.18 9.46
C GLU A 321 9.39 5.25 8.55
N ALA A 322 9.57 5.15 7.23
CA ALA A 322 8.51 5.32 6.25
C ALA A 322 7.52 4.14 6.16
N MET A 323 7.97 2.91 6.45
CA MET A 323 7.20 1.67 6.27
C MET A 323 6.74 1.00 7.58
N CYS A 324 7.25 1.44 8.74
CA CYS A 324 6.87 0.87 10.05
C CYS A 324 6.41 1.96 11.01
N HIS A 325 7.29 2.91 11.35
CA HIS A 325 7.06 3.83 12.45
C HIS A 325 6.02 4.91 12.11
N ARG A 326 6.14 5.51 10.92
CA ARG A 326 5.24 6.55 10.45
C ARG A 326 3.82 6.02 10.20
N PRO A 327 3.58 4.90 9.48
CA PRO A 327 2.22 4.37 9.37
C PRO A 327 1.63 4.01 10.74
N ALA A 328 2.42 3.43 11.66
CA ALA A 328 1.93 3.16 13.02
C ALA A 328 1.51 4.44 13.76
N ARG A 329 2.27 5.53 13.67
CA ARG A 329 1.89 6.82 14.28
C ARG A 329 0.71 7.49 13.58
N LEU A 330 0.71 7.51 12.25
CA LEU A 330 -0.32 8.18 11.45
C LEU A 330 -1.69 7.60 11.72
N PHE A 331 -1.79 6.26 11.66
CA PHE A 331 -3.05 5.56 11.90
C PHE A 331 -3.32 5.31 13.39
N GLN A 332 -2.34 5.58 14.26
CA GLN A 332 -2.42 5.37 15.71
C GLN A 332 -2.62 3.88 16.03
N ILE A 333 -1.86 3.00 15.38
CA ILE A 333 -1.98 1.55 15.52
C ILE A 333 -1.49 1.14 16.91
N ALA A 334 -2.35 0.44 17.66
CA ALA A 334 -2.07 0.01 19.01
C ALA A 334 -0.93 -1.02 19.05
N GLY A 335 0.15 -0.71 19.76
CA GLY A 335 1.22 -1.65 20.11
C GLY A 335 2.00 -2.27 18.94
N ARG A 336 2.06 -1.63 17.76
CA ARG A 336 2.78 -2.15 16.57
C ARG A 336 3.70 -1.12 15.91
N GLY A 337 4.54 -1.59 14.99
CA GLY A 337 5.42 -0.75 14.16
C GLY A 337 6.72 -0.30 14.81
N PHE A 338 7.03 -0.75 16.04
CA PHE A 338 8.28 -0.43 16.74
C PHE A 338 8.84 -1.67 17.45
N LEU A 339 10.17 -1.77 17.54
CA LEU A 339 10.84 -2.73 18.41
C LEU A 339 10.92 -2.17 19.83
N ARG A 340 9.88 -2.39 20.63
CA ARG A 340 9.77 -1.86 22.01
C ARG A 340 9.19 -2.90 22.96
N PRO A 341 9.59 -2.92 24.25
CA PRO A 341 8.91 -3.73 25.26
C PRO A 341 7.41 -3.45 25.29
N GLY A 342 6.61 -4.52 25.34
CA GLY A 342 5.14 -4.44 25.36
C GLY A 342 4.45 -4.29 23.99
N TYR A 343 5.20 -4.12 22.90
CA TYR A 343 4.66 -4.14 21.54
C TYR A 343 4.56 -5.57 21.01
N ALA A 344 3.71 -5.79 20.01
CA ALA A 344 3.63 -7.06 19.31
C ALA A 344 4.99 -7.38 18.65
N ALA A 345 5.43 -8.64 18.75
CA ALA A 345 6.64 -9.12 18.10
C ALA A 345 6.39 -9.42 16.61
N ASP A 346 6.00 -8.38 15.88
CA ASP A 346 5.92 -8.37 14.42
C ASP A 346 7.28 -7.96 13.86
N LEU A 347 8.02 -8.89 13.24
CA LEU A 347 9.42 -8.69 12.85
C LEU A 347 9.68 -9.16 11.43
N ALA A 348 10.52 -8.43 10.72
CA ALA A 348 11.14 -8.89 9.48
C ALA A 348 12.65 -9.07 9.69
N VAL A 349 13.16 -10.25 9.38
CA VAL A 349 14.60 -10.56 9.44
C VAL A 349 15.13 -10.57 8.02
N VAL A 350 16.14 -9.74 7.75
CA VAL A 350 16.68 -9.56 6.39
C VAL A 350 18.17 -9.80 6.35
N ASP A 351 18.64 -10.50 5.31
CA ASP A 351 20.03 -10.48 4.91
C ASP A 351 20.23 -9.27 3.99
N PRO A 352 20.93 -8.21 4.43
CA PRO A 352 21.07 -6.98 3.65
C PRO A 352 22.01 -7.12 2.44
N GLY A 353 22.85 -8.16 2.40
CA GLY A 353 23.86 -8.35 1.35
C GLY A 353 23.49 -9.43 0.34
N GLN A 354 22.54 -10.31 0.65
CA GLN A 354 22.16 -11.40 -0.23
C GLN A 354 21.50 -10.88 -1.52
N ALA A 355 22.18 -11.12 -2.64
CA ALA A 355 21.63 -10.92 -3.97
C ALA A 355 20.69 -12.08 -4.36
N TRP A 356 19.59 -11.76 -5.03
CA TRP A 356 18.68 -12.74 -5.58
C TRP A 356 17.94 -12.18 -6.79
N GLN A 357 17.50 -13.06 -7.70
CA GLN A 357 16.77 -12.65 -8.90
C GLN A 357 15.27 -12.84 -8.69
N VAL A 358 14.47 -11.85 -9.09
CA VAL A 358 13.01 -12.02 -9.15
C VAL A 358 12.68 -12.88 -10.36
N ASP A 359 12.03 -14.01 -10.13
CA ASP A 359 11.75 -15.00 -11.16
C ASP A 359 10.36 -15.62 -10.94
N LYS A 360 9.77 -16.23 -11.97
CA LYS A 360 8.41 -16.77 -11.87
C LYS A 360 8.23 -17.81 -10.76
N SER A 361 9.26 -18.55 -10.38
CA SER A 361 9.18 -19.56 -9.32
C SER A 361 9.13 -18.97 -7.92
N ASN A 362 9.49 -17.69 -7.76
CA ASN A 362 9.45 -16.97 -6.49
C ASN A 362 8.37 -15.87 -6.42
N ILE A 363 7.46 -15.84 -7.39
CA ILE A 363 6.28 -14.97 -7.37
C ILE A 363 5.12 -15.70 -6.70
N ASP A 364 4.78 -15.25 -5.49
CA ASP A 364 3.70 -15.83 -4.67
C ASP A 364 2.33 -15.18 -4.86
N TYR A 365 2.23 -14.16 -5.72
CA TYR A 365 0.95 -13.54 -6.06
C TYR A 365 0.07 -14.53 -6.83
N LYS A 366 -1.24 -14.55 -6.54
CA LYS A 366 -2.16 -15.45 -7.28
C LYS A 366 -2.17 -15.19 -8.78
N CYS A 367 -1.96 -13.94 -9.18
CA CYS A 367 -1.90 -13.55 -10.59
C CYS A 367 -0.65 -14.06 -11.33
N GLY A 368 0.39 -14.52 -10.62
CA GLY A 368 1.53 -15.24 -11.19
C GLY A 368 2.48 -14.42 -12.08
N TRP A 369 2.48 -13.09 -11.96
CA TRP A 369 3.41 -12.22 -12.71
C TRP A 369 3.89 -11.03 -11.87
N SER A 370 5.01 -10.43 -12.28
CA SER A 370 5.52 -9.18 -11.69
C SER A 370 6.23 -8.32 -12.73
N ALA A 371 6.17 -6.99 -12.57
CA ALA A 371 6.99 -6.07 -13.37
C ALA A 371 8.49 -6.21 -13.08
N LEU A 372 8.86 -6.85 -11.96
CA LEU A 372 10.25 -7.04 -11.54
C LEU A 372 10.90 -8.31 -12.10
N GLU A 373 10.16 -9.17 -12.81
CA GLU A 373 10.72 -10.40 -13.40
C GLU A 373 12.04 -10.15 -14.16
N GLY A 374 13.07 -10.91 -13.81
CA GLY A 374 14.42 -10.84 -14.36
C GLY A 374 15.36 -9.85 -13.67
N GLN A 375 14.86 -8.98 -12.77
CA GLN A 375 15.70 -8.04 -12.02
C GLN A 375 16.43 -8.73 -10.86
N VAL A 376 17.63 -8.26 -10.55
CA VAL A 376 18.42 -8.70 -9.40
C VAL A 376 18.28 -7.66 -8.29
N LEU A 377 17.93 -8.08 -7.09
CA LEU A 377 17.78 -7.25 -5.90
C LEU A 377 18.79 -7.68 -4.82
N HIS A 378 19.24 -6.73 -4.00
CA HIS A 378 20.04 -6.95 -2.80
C HIS A 378 19.20 -6.65 -1.57
N GLY A 379 19.29 -7.53 -0.56
CA GLY A 379 18.40 -7.50 0.58
C GLY A 379 17.31 -8.56 0.42
N LYS A 380 17.48 -9.70 1.08
CA LYS A 380 16.51 -10.80 1.05
C LYS A 380 15.86 -10.96 2.42
N VAL A 381 14.54 -11.07 2.43
CA VAL A 381 13.79 -11.45 3.65
C VAL A 381 14.07 -12.93 3.94
N LEU A 382 14.68 -13.18 5.09
CA LEU A 382 14.97 -14.52 5.58
C LEU A 382 13.79 -15.07 6.36
N SER A 383 13.25 -14.28 7.28
CA SER A 383 12.24 -14.75 8.22
C SER A 383 11.25 -13.65 8.56
N THR A 384 10.01 -14.04 8.85
CA THR A 384 8.96 -13.11 9.27
C THR A 384 8.24 -13.65 10.49
N PHE A 385 8.20 -12.82 11.54
CA PHE A 385 7.47 -13.09 12.76
C PHE A 385 6.19 -12.26 12.78
N VAL A 386 5.10 -12.89 13.22
CA VAL A 386 3.79 -12.26 13.34
C VAL A 386 3.26 -12.58 14.73
N ASN A 387 3.04 -11.52 15.54
CA ASN A 387 2.62 -11.61 16.94
C ASN A 387 3.51 -12.57 17.78
N GLY A 388 4.82 -12.61 17.48
CA GLY A 388 5.80 -13.46 18.17
C GLY A 388 5.93 -14.88 17.63
N HIS A 389 5.16 -15.27 16.61
CA HIS A 389 5.26 -16.57 15.97
C HIS A 389 6.16 -16.49 14.74
N LEU A 390 7.14 -17.40 14.61
CA LEU A 390 7.94 -17.56 13.39
C LEU A 390 7.09 -18.26 12.32
N VAL A 391 6.44 -17.48 11.45
CA VAL A 391 5.49 -18.01 10.46
C VAL A 391 6.20 -18.40 9.16
N TYR A 392 7.24 -17.64 8.79
CA TYR A 392 8.05 -17.87 7.58
C TYR A 392 9.54 -17.88 7.95
N ASP A 393 10.28 -18.88 7.47
CA ASP A 393 11.73 -18.97 7.62
C ASP A 393 12.40 -19.59 6.38
N LYS A 394 13.38 -18.89 5.82
CA LYS A 394 14.30 -19.32 4.76
C LYS A 394 13.64 -20.00 3.55
N GLY A 395 12.47 -19.51 3.15
CA GLY A 395 11.71 -20.03 1.99
C GLY A 395 10.56 -20.98 2.37
N GLU A 396 10.45 -21.35 3.64
CA GLU A 396 9.40 -22.26 4.13
C GLU A 396 8.37 -21.54 5.01
N VAL A 397 7.11 -21.92 4.86
CA VAL A 397 6.01 -21.46 5.73
C VAL A 397 5.86 -22.49 6.85
N LEU A 398 6.36 -22.17 8.04
CA LEU A 398 6.43 -23.11 9.17
C LEU A 398 5.08 -23.31 9.85
N MET A 399 4.21 -22.29 9.81
CA MET A 399 2.88 -22.34 10.42
C MET A 399 1.79 -22.07 9.37
N PRO A 400 1.49 -23.05 8.50
CA PRO A 400 0.55 -22.90 7.40
C PRO A 400 -0.91 -22.78 7.85
N ASP A 401 -1.22 -22.87 9.14
CA ASP A 401 -2.54 -22.62 9.70
C ASP A 401 -2.59 -21.36 10.59
N TYR A 402 -1.46 -20.66 10.75
CA TYR A 402 -1.44 -19.41 11.50
C TYR A 402 -2.33 -18.35 10.84
N ARG A 403 -3.00 -17.56 11.70
CA ARG A 403 -3.80 -16.40 11.31
C ARG A 403 -3.37 -15.17 12.09
N GLY A 404 -3.25 -14.05 11.39
CA GLY A 404 -2.95 -12.76 12.02
C GLY A 404 -4.16 -12.18 12.74
N GLU A 405 -3.97 -11.04 13.39
CA GLU A 405 -4.99 -10.38 14.19
C GLU A 405 -5.54 -9.12 13.52
N ARG A 406 -6.78 -8.75 13.87
CA ARG A 406 -7.33 -7.44 13.52
C ARG A 406 -6.51 -6.33 14.18
N LEU A 407 -6.11 -5.33 13.40
CA LEU A 407 -5.48 -4.12 13.93
C LEU A 407 -6.49 -3.27 14.71
N LEU A 408 -6.05 -2.73 15.84
CA LEU A 408 -6.80 -1.78 16.68
C LEU A 408 -6.06 -0.43 16.73
N PHE A 409 -6.78 0.63 17.08
CA PHE A 409 -6.27 2.01 17.00
C PHE A 409 -6.51 2.81 18.30
N ASP A 410 -5.47 3.48 18.81
CA ASP A 410 -5.46 4.28 20.05
C ASP A 410 -5.89 5.73 19.77
N ARG A 411 -7.18 5.96 19.52
CA ARG A 411 -7.69 7.28 19.11
C ARG A 411 -9.03 7.68 19.67
#